data_AF-A0A7C6LF86-F1
#
_entry.id   AF-A0A7C6LF86-F1
#
_cell.length_a   1.000
_cell.length_b   1.000
_cell.length_c   1.000
_cell.angle_alpha   90.00
_cell.angle_beta   90.00
_cell.angle_gamma   90.00
#
_symmetry.space_group_name_H-M   'P 1'
#
loop_
_entity.id
_entity.type
_entity.pdbx_description
1 polymer ?
#
loop_
_entity_poly.entity_id
_entity_poly.type
_entity_poly.pdbx_seq_one_letter_code
_entity_poly.pdbx_strand_id
1 'polypeptide(L)'
;MLVGWLLPGISVNGFMGALLAAVVIAVLGYLAELILGEKISPQSRGIVGFIVAAVVIYLAQFIVPNYLSVNILGALLAALVIGVIDAFVPTELR
;
A
#
# COMPACT_ATOMS: atom_id res chain seq x y z
N MET A 1 17.25 -9.62 -4.36
CA MET A 1 17.28 -8.64 -3.25
C MET A 1 17.39 -7.19 -3.78
N LEU A 2 16.63 -6.79 -4.81
CA LEU A 2 16.64 -5.41 -5.33
C LEU A 2 15.60 -4.52 -4.62
N VAL A 3 14.44 -5.07 -4.28
CA VAL A 3 13.33 -4.32 -3.66
C VAL A 3 13.65 -3.86 -2.23
N GLY A 4 14.38 -4.66 -1.46
CA GLY A 4 14.77 -4.30 -0.08
C GLY A 4 15.78 -3.15 0.02
N TRP A 5 16.48 -2.82 -1.08
CA TRP A 5 17.36 -1.64 -1.13
C TRP A 5 16.58 -0.35 -1.45
N LEU A 6 15.52 -0.46 -2.27
CA LEU A 6 14.65 0.67 -2.62
C LEU A 6 13.62 1.01 -1.52
N LEU A 7 13.23 0.03 -0.71
CA LEU A 7 12.21 0.18 0.35
C LEU A 7 12.76 -0.34 1.69
N PRO A 8 13.67 0.39 2.35
CA PRO A 8 14.14 0.03 3.67
C PRO A 8 12.96 -0.04 4.66
N GLY A 9 12.96 -1.05 5.52
CA GLY A 9 11.90 -1.26 6.51
C GLY A 9 10.72 -2.10 6.02
N ILE A 10 10.80 -2.70 4.83
CA ILE A 10 9.88 -3.75 4.35
C ILE A 10 10.65 -5.06 4.16
N SER A 11 10.11 -6.14 4.71
CA SER A 11 10.60 -7.49 4.45
C SER A 11 9.43 -8.43 4.13
N VAL A 12 9.62 -9.25 3.11
CA VAL A 12 8.63 -10.23 2.65
C VAL A 12 9.30 -11.59 2.55
N ASN A 13 8.74 -12.59 3.22
CA ASN A 13 9.32 -13.94 3.26
C ASN A 13 8.79 -14.80 2.11
N GLY A 14 9.61 -14.93 1.07
CA GLY A 14 9.37 -15.83 -0.06
C GLY A 14 8.27 -15.36 -1.03
N PHE A 15 8.13 -16.07 -2.15
CA PHE A 15 7.16 -15.73 -3.20
C PHE A 15 5.70 -15.88 -2.73
N MET A 16 5.40 -16.94 -1.97
CA MET A 16 4.05 -17.17 -1.43
C MET A 16 3.65 -16.05 -0.45
N GLY A 17 4.60 -15.58 0.36
CA GLY A 17 4.37 -14.45 1.25
C GLY A 17 4.08 -13.15 0.50
N ALA A 18 4.78 -12.90 -0.60
CA ALA A 18 4.52 -11.75 -1.47
C ALA A 18 3.14 -11.83 -2.12
N LEU A 19 2.73 -13.00 -2.59
CA LEU A 19 1.41 -13.21 -3.19
C LEU A 19 0.29 -12.95 -2.18
N LEU A 20 0.40 -13.52 -0.98
CA LEU A 20 -0.55 -13.29 0.11
C LEU A 20 -0.60 -11.83 0.54
N ALA A 21 0.56 -11.19 0.72
CA ALA A 21 0.63 -9.77 1.07
C ALA A 21 -0.05 -8.89 0.02
N ALA A 22 0.17 -9.16 -1.27
CA ALA A 22 -0.46 -8.42 -2.36
C ALA A 22 -1.99 -8.53 -2.33
N VAL A 23 -2.52 -9.74 -2.13
CA VAL A 23 -3.98 -9.96 -1.99
C VAL A 23 -4.53 -9.22 -0.78
N VAL A 24 -3.86 -9.32 0.37
CA VAL A 24 -4.28 -8.64 1.61
C VAL A 24 -4.29 -7.12 1.44
N ILE A 25 -3.23 -6.54 0.87
CA ILE A 25 -3.12 -5.10 0.61
C ILE A 25 -4.23 -4.66 -0.35
N ALA A 26 -4.49 -5.40 -1.42
CA ALA A 26 -5.54 -5.09 -2.37
C ALA A 26 -6.94 -5.10 -1.73
N VAL A 27 -7.25 -6.11 -0.92
CA VAL A 27 -8.52 -6.21 -0.19
C VAL A 27 -8.66 -5.06 0.81
N LEU A 28 -7.62 -4.78 1.60
CA LEU A 28 -7.64 -3.68 2.56
C LEU A 28 -7.76 -2.30 1.88
N GLY A 29 -7.09 -2.10 0.75
CA GLY A 29 -7.19 -0.88 -0.05
C GLY A 29 -8.60 -0.67 -0.57
N TYR A 30 -9.23 -1.72 -1.09
CA TYR A 30 -10.62 -1.69 -1.53
C TYR A 30 -11.58 -1.37 -0.38
N LEU A 31 -11.40 -1.98 0.79
CA LEU A 31 -12.22 -1.70 1.97
C LEU A 31 -12.05 -0.25 2.47
N ALA A 32 -10.81 0.25 2.51
CA ALA A 32 -10.55 1.62 2.90
C ALA A 32 -11.26 2.62 1.97
N GLU A 33 -11.28 2.33 0.68
CA GLU A 33 -11.94 3.19 -0.30
C GLU A 33 -13.47 3.18 -0.19
N LEU A 34 -14.07 2.03 0.07
CA LEU A 34 -15.51 1.94 0.35
C LEU A 34 -15.91 2.83 1.54
N ILE A 35 -15.04 2.93 2.55
CA ILE A 35 -15.28 3.75 3.74
C ILE A 35 -15.06 5.24 3.45
N LEU A 36 -14.02 5.57 2.68
CA LEU A 36 -13.65 6.96 2.36
C LEU A 36 -14.46 7.57 1.17
N GLY A 37 -15.25 6.77 0.47
CA GLY A 37 -15.87 7.08 -0.82
C GLY A 37 -16.60 8.42 -0.96
N GLU A 38 -16.64 8.89 -2.23
CA GLU A 38 -17.24 10.11 -2.85
C GLU A 38 -17.02 11.48 -2.19
N LYS A 39 -16.69 11.54 -0.90
CA LYS A 39 -16.56 12.79 -0.13
C LYS A 39 -15.20 13.46 -0.26
N ILE A 40 -14.23 12.81 -0.91
CA ILE A 40 -12.89 13.37 -1.11
C ILE A 40 -12.90 14.25 -2.35
N SER A 41 -12.67 15.55 -2.15
CA SER A 41 -12.50 16.51 -3.25
C SER A 41 -11.30 16.12 -4.13
N PRO A 42 -11.33 16.39 -5.46
CA PRO A 42 -10.20 16.10 -6.36
C PRO A 42 -8.85 16.65 -5.85
N GLN A 43 -8.88 17.84 -5.25
CA GLN A 43 -7.70 18.50 -4.69
C GLN A 43 -7.09 17.74 -3.51
N SER A 44 -7.90 17.02 -2.72
CA SER A 44 -7.48 16.30 -1.52
C SER A 44 -7.12 14.84 -1.81
N ARG A 45 -7.49 14.30 -2.98
CA ARG A 45 -7.34 12.87 -3.31
C ARG A 45 -5.90 12.38 -3.23
N GLY A 46 -4.91 13.18 -3.62
CA GLY A 46 -3.50 12.77 -3.57
C GLY A 46 -2.98 12.50 -2.16
N ILE A 47 -3.13 13.45 -1.23
CA ILE A 47 -2.64 13.31 0.15
C ILE A 47 -3.46 12.27 0.92
N VAL A 48 -4.79 12.27 0.74
CA VAL A 48 -5.65 11.30 1.43
C VAL A 48 -5.35 9.88 0.93
N GLY A 49 -5.19 9.69 -0.39
CA GLY A 49 -4.79 8.42 -0.98
C GLY A 49 -3.43 7.94 -0.48
N PHE A 50 -2.44 8.83 -0.38
CA PHE A 50 -1.13 8.50 0.19
C PHE A 50 -1.22 8.01 1.65
N ILE A 51 -1.96 8.73 2.50
CA ILE A 51 -2.12 8.34 3.91
C ILE A 51 -2.88 7.00 4.01
N VAL A 52 -3.94 6.83 3.22
CA VAL A 52 -4.71 5.57 3.18
C VAL A 52 -3.83 4.41 2.75
N ALA A 53 -3.04 4.56 1.69
CA ALA A 53 -2.12 3.55 1.23
C ALA A 53 -1.08 3.19 2.31
N ALA A 54 -0.50 4.18 2.98
CA ALA A 54 0.46 3.94 4.06
C ALA A 54 -0.18 3.15 5.22
N VAL A 55 -1.39 3.52 5.64
CA VAL A 55 -2.12 2.81 6.69
C VAL A 55 -2.45 1.39 6.26
N VAL A 56 -2.94 1.19 5.03
CA VAL A 56 -3.28 -0.13 4.50
C VAL A 56 -2.05 -1.07 4.48
N ILE A 57 -0.91 -0.58 3.99
CA ILE A 57 0.34 -1.35 3.93
C ILE A 57 0.83 -1.68 5.33
N TYR A 58 0.77 -0.71 6.25
CA TYR A 58 1.16 -0.94 7.64
C TYR A 58 0.23 -1.96 8.32
N LEU A 59 -1.07 -1.93 8.04
CA LEU A 59 -2.03 -2.86 8.61
C LEU A 59 -1.92 -4.28 8.05
N ALA A 60 -1.51 -4.41 6.79
CA ALA A 60 -1.35 -5.72 6.14
C ALA A 60 -0.40 -6.65 6.91
N GLN A 61 0.61 -6.10 7.59
CA GLN A 61 1.54 -6.90 8.38
C GLN A 61 0.86 -7.68 9.52
N PHE A 62 -0.24 -7.17 10.09
CA PHE A 62 -0.95 -7.84 11.18
C PHE A 62 -1.81 -9.01 10.70
N ILE A 63 -2.19 -9.02 9.42
CA ILE A 63 -2.97 -10.08 8.81
C ILE A 63 -2.07 -11.23 8.36
N VAL A 64 -0.84 -10.93 7.94
CA VAL A 64 0.17 -11.91 7.52
C VAL A 64 1.51 -11.75 8.27
N PRO A 65 1.52 -11.91 9.60
CA PRO A 65 2.66 -11.56 10.47
C PRO A 65 3.92 -12.39 10.21
N ASN A 66 3.78 -13.60 9.68
CA ASN A 66 4.92 -14.47 9.36
C ASN A 66 5.54 -14.18 7.99
N TYR A 67 4.83 -13.44 7.14
CA TYR A 67 5.19 -13.25 5.73
C TYR A 67 5.52 -11.81 5.36
N LEU A 68 5.03 -10.83 6.12
CA LEU A 68 5.22 -9.41 5.87
C LEU A 68 5.59 -8.71 7.17
N SER A 69 6.70 -7.97 7.17
CA SER A 69 7.06 -7.05 8.25
C SER A 69 7.37 -5.68 7.67
N VAL A 70 6.68 -4.66 8.20
CA VAL A 70 6.70 -3.30 7.69
C VAL A 70 6.75 -2.30 8.86
N ASN A 71 7.79 -1.48 8.91
CA ASN A 71 7.81 -0.35 9.84
C ASN A 71 7.12 0.90 9.24
N ILE A 72 6.93 1.94 10.06
CA ILE A 72 6.23 3.16 9.64
C ILE A 72 6.92 3.82 8.43
N LEU A 73 8.26 3.86 8.41
CA LEU A 73 9.02 4.42 7.29
C LEU A 73 8.82 3.61 6.02
N GLY A 74 8.85 2.28 6.10
CA GLY A 74 8.62 1.38 4.98
C GLY A 74 7.22 1.57 4.40
N ALA A 75 6.20 1.66 5.25
CA ALA A 75 4.83 1.92 4.82
C ALA A 75 4.69 3.26 4.08
N LEU A 76 5.31 4.33 4.59
CA LEU A 76 5.31 5.65 3.95
C LEU A 76 6.05 5.63 2.60
N LEU A 77 7.21 4.97 2.53
CA LEU A 77 7.98 4.85 1.28
C LEU A 77 7.24 4.02 0.23
N ALA A 78 6.61 2.91 0.63
CA ALA A 78 5.82 2.11 -0.30
C ALA A 78 4.58 2.86 -0.80
N ALA A 79 3.88 3.57 0.08
CA ALA A 79 2.77 4.43 -0.31
C ALA A 79 3.20 5.54 -1.28
N LEU A 80 4.42 6.09 -1.10
CA LEU A 80 4.98 7.07 -2.02
C LEU A 80 5.23 6.45 -3.40
N VAL A 81 5.87 5.27 -3.43
CA VAL A 81 6.14 4.55 -4.68
C VAL A 81 4.84 4.20 -5.40
N ILE A 82 3.83 3.69 -4.69
CA ILE A 82 2.51 3.40 -5.29
C ILE A 82 1.86 4.67 -5.82
N GLY A 83 1.83 5.75 -5.04
CA GLY A 83 1.25 7.02 -5.49
C GLY A 83 1.95 7.61 -6.72
N VAL A 84 3.27 7.45 -6.82
CA VAL A 84 4.03 7.82 -8.02
C VAL A 84 3.64 6.91 -9.19
N ILE A 85 3.59 5.59 -9.00
CA ILE A 85 3.20 4.63 -10.04
C ILE A 85 1.79 4.93 -10.56
N ASP A 86 0.82 5.19 -9.68
CA ASP A 86 -0.57 5.49 -10.04
C ASP A 86 -0.71 6.82 -10.79
N ALA A 87 0.15 7.80 -10.50
CA ALA A 87 0.17 9.05 -11.25
C ALA A 87 0.67 8.87 -12.70
N PHE A 88 1.59 7.92 -12.93
CA PHE A 88 2.12 7.59 -14.26
C PHE A 88 1.28 6.56 -15.01
N VAL A 89 0.65 5.65 -14.27
CA VAL A 89 -0.30 4.66 -14.75
C VAL A 89 -1.67 5.10 -14.25
N PRO A 90 -2.26 6.16 -14.83
CA PRO A 90 -3.57 6.62 -14.41
C PRO A 90 -4.55 5.47 -14.66
N THR A 91 -4.97 4.82 -13.59
CA THR A 91 -6.00 3.79 -13.60
C THR A 91 -7.35 4.48 -13.76
N GLU A 92 -7.57 5.12 -14.91
CA GLU A 92 -8.85 5.69 -15.36
C GLU A 92 -9.85 4.59 -15.75
N LEU A 93 -9.60 3.34 -15.36
CA LEU A 93 -10.48 2.18 -15.56
C LEU A 93 -11.27 1.85 -14.29
N ARG A 94 -11.64 2.87 -13.51
CA ARG A 94 -12.43 2.69 -12.28
C ARG A 94 -13.75 3.40 -12.33
#